data_AF-A0A078LYY0-F1
#
_entry.id   AF-A0A078LYY0-F1
#
_cell.length_a   1.000
_cell.length_b   1.000
_cell.length_c   1.000
_cell.angle_alpha   90.00
_cell.angle_beta   90.00
_cell.angle_gamma   90.00
#
_symmetry.space_group_name_H-M   'P 1'
#
loop_
_entity.id
_entity.type
_entity.pdbx_description
1 polymer ?
#
loop_
_entity_poly.entity_id
_entity_poly.type
_entity_poly.pdbx_seq_one_letter_code
_entity_poly.pdbx_strand_id
1 'polypeptide(L)'
;MQNPDRPRFRIDANRQSGSRKVRYVETSRPDDGSCTLCRLDDENPAPLESRTMSEPQDDEAFAESTLIQAIENQLEAGEPAAAQATLNKLTLVGYEREESLHMMALVLAHEVRLMLAEDRPFDNEAYESMLRNLPEMPE
;
A
#
# COMPACT_ATOMS: atom_id res chain seq x y z
N MET A 1 -43.19 -13.70 -23.92
CA MET A 1 -41.96 -14.35 -23.43
C MET A 1 -41.68 -13.79 -22.04
N GLN A 2 -41.84 -14.60 -20.99
CA GLN A 2 -41.55 -14.20 -19.61
C GLN A 2 -40.05 -14.45 -19.36
N ASN A 3 -39.33 -13.41 -18.93
CA ASN A 3 -37.91 -13.49 -18.62
C ASN A 3 -37.73 -14.38 -17.37
N PRO A 4 -36.97 -15.48 -17.42
CA PRO A 4 -36.83 -16.40 -16.28
C PRO A 4 -36.02 -15.80 -15.12
N ASP A 5 -35.33 -14.68 -15.37
CA ASP A 5 -34.33 -14.09 -14.48
C ASP A 5 -34.90 -13.01 -13.53
N ARG A 6 -36.20 -13.06 -13.23
CA ARG A 6 -36.82 -12.11 -12.31
C ARG A 6 -37.16 -12.83 -11.01
N PRO A 7 -36.63 -12.40 -9.84
CA PRO A 7 -36.92 -13.06 -8.57
C PRO A 7 -38.43 -13.06 -8.30
N ARG A 8 -38.98 -14.25 -8.08
CA ARG A 8 -40.40 -14.44 -7.74
C ARG A 8 -40.62 -14.04 -6.29
N PHE A 9 -41.14 -12.85 -6.06
CA PHE A 9 -41.69 -12.50 -4.75
C PHE A 9 -43.04 -13.21 -4.54
N ARG A 10 -43.20 -13.92 -3.42
CA ARG A 10 -44.53 -14.36 -2.94
C ARG A 10 -45.10 -13.28 -2.03
N ILE A 11 -46.29 -12.80 -2.36
CA ILE A 11 -46.98 -11.79 -1.57
C ILE A 11 -48.06 -12.48 -0.73
N ASP A 12 -47.81 -12.61 0.56
CA ASP A 12 -48.86 -12.90 1.53
C ASP A 12 -49.46 -11.58 2.02
N ALA A 13 -50.77 -11.39 1.78
CA ALA A 13 -51.50 -10.21 2.20
C ALA A 13 -52.41 -10.56 3.38
N ASN A 14 -52.11 -10.01 4.56
CA ASN A 14 -53.06 -10.03 5.67
C ASN A 14 -54.16 -8.99 5.40
N ARG A 15 -55.42 -9.41 5.24
CA ARG A 15 -56.55 -8.55 4.84
C ARG A 15 -56.97 -7.49 5.88
N GLN A 16 -56.36 -7.48 7.07
CA GLN A 16 -56.72 -6.56 8.15
C GLN A 16 -55.83 -5.30 8.26
N SER A 17 -54.84 -5.13 7.37
CA SER A 17 -53.89 -4.00 7.45
C SER A 17 -54.03 -3.06 6.24
N GLY A 18 -54.29 -1.77 6.48
CA GLY A 18 -54.44 -0.74 5.44
C GLY A 18 -53.17 -0.30 4.70
N SER A 19 -52.02 -0.96 4.94
CA SER A 19 -50.77 -0.67 4.24
C SER A 19 -50.00 -1.95 3.92
N ARG A 20 -49.51 -2.08 2.68
CA ARG A 20 -48.79 -3.25 2.16
C ARG A 20 -47.29 -3.06 2.37
N LYS A 21 -46.70 -3.71 3.38
CA LYS A 21 -45.24 -3.71 3.58
C LYS A 21 -44.63 -4.89 2.82
N VAL A 22 -43.88 -4.60 1.75
CA VAL A 22 -43.04 -5.58 1.05
C VAL A 22 -41.72 -5.66 1.80
N ARG A 23 -41.34 -6.84 2.29
CA ARG A 23 -39.96 -7.07 2.75
C ARG A 23 -39.14 -7.53 1.56
N TYR A 24 -38.12 -6.76 1.22
CA TYR A 24 -37.10 -7.21 0.29
C TYR A 24 -36.22 -8.26 1.00
N VAL A 25 -36.17 -9.46 0.44
CA VAL A 25 -35.25 -10.51 0.88
C VAL A 25 -34.47 -10.93 -0.35
N GLU A 26 -33.25 -10.45 -0.44
CA GLU A 26 -32.29 -10.87 -1.46
C GLU A 26 -31.80 -12.27 -1.09
N THR A 27 -32.17 -13.28 -1.87
CA THR A 27 -31.58 -14.61 -1.74
C THR A 27 -30.46 -14.71 -2.78
N SER A 28 -29.21 -14.84 -2.35
CA SER A 28 -28.04 -15.03 -3.23
C SER A 28 -28.05 -16.37 -3.99
N ARG A 29 -29.08 -17.20 -3.77
CA ARG A 29 -29.36 -18.44 -4.48
C ARG A 29 -30.53 -18.24 -5.47
N PRO A 30 -30.29 -18.25 -6.79
CA PRO A 30 -31.31 -18.45 -7.80
C PRO A 30 -31.91 -19.87 -7.73
N ASP A 31 -33.11 -20.04 -8.26
CA ASP A 31 -33.91 -21.28 -8.19
C ASP A 31 -33.27 -22.47 -8.95
N ASP A 32 -32.25 -22.23 -9.79
CA ASP A 32 -31.50 -23.28 -10.49
C ASP A 32 -30.33 -23.85 -9.65
N GLY A 33 -30.17 -23.39 -8.41
CA GLY A 33 -29.15 -23.87 -7.48
C GLY A 33 -27.76 -23.28 -7.70
N SER A 34 -27.59 -22.36 -8.66
CA SER A 34 -26.28 -21.75 -8.95
C SER A 34 -25.98 -20.57 -8.01
N CYS A 35 -25.12 -20.76 -7.02
CA CYS A 35 -24.78 -19.66 -6.10
C CYS A 35 -24.11 -18.49 -6.86
N THR A 36 -24.77 -17.32 -6.89
CA THR A 36 -24.25 -16.13 -7.57
C THR A 36 -22.92 -15.65 -6.99
N LEU A 37 -22.72 -15.85 -5.68
CA LEU A 37 -21.49 -15.52 -4.96
C LEU A 37 -20.32 -16.42 -5.41
N CYS A 38 -20.56 -17.73 -5.58
CA CYS A 38 -19.51 -18.65 -6.03
C CYS A 38 -19.09 -18.41 -7.49
N ARG A 39 -20.04 -18.02 -8.37
CA ARG A 39 -19.72 -17.66 -9.76
C ARG A 39 -18.80 -16.44 -9.85
N LEU A 40 -19.01 -15.46 -8.98
CA LEU A 40 -18.15 -14.27 -8.90
C LEU A 40 -16.73 -14.62 -8.43
N ASP A 41 -16.59 -15.57 -7.51
CA ASP A 41 -15.29 -16.05 -7.06
C ASP A 41 -14.54 -16.82 -8.17
N ASP A 42 -15.25 -17.57 -9.02
CA ASP A 42 -14.68 -18.24 -10.19
C ASP A 42 -14.29 -17.26 -11.31
N GLU A 43 -15.08 -16.21 -11.54
CA GLU A 43 -14.83 -15.20 -12.59
C GLU A 43 -13.77 -14.17 -12.18
N ASN A 44 -13.55 -13.96 -10.88
CA ASN A 44 -12.54 -13.06 -10.34
C ASN A 44 -11.75 -13.79 -9.24
N PRO A 45 -10.90 -14.76 -9.60
CA PRO A 45 -10.11 -15.47 -8.60
C PRO A 45 -9.27 -14.46 -7.83
N ALA A 46 -9.21 -14.63 -6.51
CA ALA A 46 -8.22 -13.91 -5.72
C ALA A 46 -6.85 -14.09 -6.38
N PRO A 47 -6.01 -13.05 -6.45
CA PRO A 47 -4.65 -13.21 -6.94
C PRO A 47 -4.05 -14.37 -6.16
N LEU A 48 -3.56 -15.38 -6.86
CA LEU A 48 -2.82 -16.46 -6.24
C LEU A 48 -1.69 -15.81 -5.45
N GLU A 49 -1.84 -15.70 -4.14
CA GLU A 49 -0.72 -15.46 -3.25
C GLU A 49 0.11 -16.76 -3.28
N SER A 50 0.80 -16.98 -4.40
CA SER A 50 2.12 -17.61 -4.34
C SER A 50 3.02 -16.62 -3.61
N ARG A 51 2.87 -16.56 -2.28
CA ARG A 51 3.97 -16.30 -1.37
C ARG A 51 4.93 -17.48 -1.51
N THR A 52 5.55 -17.59 -2.68
CA THR A 52 6.89 -18.12 -2.76
C THR A 52 7.68 -17.20 -1.84
N MET A 53 8.29 -17.78 -0.81
CA MET A 53 9.38 -17.12 -0.10
C MET A 53 10.40 -16.76 -1.18
N SER A 54 10.31 -15.53 -1.69
CA SER A 54 11.32 -14.95 -2.57
C SER A 54 12.64 -15.04 -1.81
N GLU A 55 13.72 -15.32 -2.52
CA GLU A 55 15.04 -15.43 -1.92
C GLU A 55 15.33 -14.13 -1.15
N PRO A 56 16.06 -14.16 -0.02
CA PRO A 56 16.30 -12.98 0.83
C PRO A 56 16.91 -11.78 0.08
N GLN A 57 17.51 -12.03 -1.10
CA GLN A 57 18.06 -11.02 -1.98
C GLN A 57 16.99 -10.15 -2.68
N ASP A 58 15.81 -10.70 -2.97
CA ASP A 58 14.71 -9.94 -3.58
C ASP A 58 14.10 -8.95 -2.58
N ASP A 59 14.02 -9.34 -1.30
CA ASP A 59 13.46 -8.51 -0.24
C ASP A 59 14.35 -7.29 0.08
N GLU A 60 15.67 -7.46 0.06
CA GLU A 60 16.63 -6.38 0.31
C GLU A 60 16.66 -5.34 -0.82
N ALA A 61 16.68 -5.80 -2.08
CA ALA A 61 16.59 -4.91 -3.24
C ALA A 61 15.23 -4.17 -3.30
N PHE A 62 14.16 -4.83 -2.88
CA PHE A 62 12.84 -4.20 -2.76
C PHE A 62 12.83 -3.10 -1.68
N ALA A 63 13.43 -3.36 -0.52
CA ALA A 63 13.54 -2.36 0.55
C ALA A 63 14.37 -1.15 0.10
N GLU A 64 15.51 -1.38 -0.55
CA GLU A 64 16.37 -0.32 -1.09
C GLU A 64 15.63 0.58 -2.08
N SER A 65 14.96 -0.01 -3.08
CA SER A 65 14.21 0.76 -4.09
C SER A 65 13.08 1.59 -3.47
N THR A 66 12.41 1.06 -2.45
CA THR A 66 11.36 1.78 -1.70
C THR A 66 11.94 2.98 -0.96
N LEU A 67 13.12 2.83 -0.34
CA LEU A 67 13.79 3.91 0.38
C LEU A 67 14.29 5.00 -0.58
N ILE A 68 14.83 4.63 -1.74
CA ILE A 68 15.23 5.58 -2.78
C ILE A 68 13.99 6.38 -3.25
N GLN A 69 12.88 5.69 -3.53
CA GLN A 69 11.63 6.37 -3.90
C GLN A 69 11.14 7.33 -2.80
N ALA A 70 11.30 6.97 -1.53
CA ALA A 70 10.96 7.86 -0.42
C ALA A 70 11.83 9.13 -0.41
N ILE A 71 13.12 9.03 -0.71
CA ILE A 71 13.99 10.20 -0.87
C ILE A 71 13.56 11.05 -2.06
N GLU A 72 13.20 10.45 -3.19
CA GLU A 72 12.70 11.21 -4.35
C GLU A 72 11.43 11.98 -4.01
N ASN A 73 10.50 11.36 -3.28
CA ASN A 73 9.29 12.03 -2.81
C ASN A 73 9.61 13.19 -1.86
N GLN A 74 10.61 13.07 -0.99
CA GLN A 74 11.07 14.16 -0.12
C GLN A 74 11.64 15.34 -0.92
N LEU A 75 12.41 15.05 -1.98
CA LEU A 75 12.96 16.06 -2.87
C LEU A 75 11.86 16.78 -3.67
N GLU A 76 10.86 16.03 -4.15
CA GLU A 76 9.71 16.61 -4.84
C GLU A 76 8.86 17.47 -3.90
N ALA A 77 8.65 17.02 -2.66
CA ALA A 77 7.93 17.77 -1.63
C ALA A 77 8.73 18.99 -1.11
N GLY A 78 10.07 18.98 -1.26
CA GLY A 78 10.95 19.98 -0.67
C GLY A 78 11.11 19.85 0.85
N GLU A 79 10.71 18.72 1.43
CA GLU A 79 10.71 18.46 2.87
C GLU A 79 11.36 17.10 3.18
N PRO A 80 12.38 17.03 4.07
CA PRO A 80 13.00 18.17 4.75
C PRO A 80 13.89 18.99 3.79
N ALA A 81 14.05 20.29 4.07
CA ALA A 81 14.96 21.15 3.30
C ALA A 81 16.41 20.64 3.27
N ALA A 82 16.80 19.83 4.27
CA ALA A 82 18.06 19.12 4.31
C ALA A 82 18.26 18.18 3.11
N ALA A 83 17.21 17.53 2.60
CA ALA A 83 17.33 16.57 1.50
C ALA A 83 17.86 17.24 0.23
N GLN A 84 17.26 18.35 -0.18
CA GLN A 84 17.70 19.10 -1.35
C GLN A 84 19.10 19.71 -1.14
N ALA A 85 19.38 20.23 0.07
CA ALA A 85 20.70 20.78 0.40
C ALA A 85 21.80 19.72 0.31
N THR A 86 21.54 18.51 0.80
CA THR A 86 22.45 17.37 0.74
C THR A 86 22.70 16.93 -0.69
N LEU A 87 21.64 16.78 -1.50
CA LEU A 87 21.81 16.41 -2.91
C LEU A 87 22.65 17.46 -3.67
N ASN A 88 22.37 18.75 -3.47
CA ASN A 88 23.13 19.84 -4.08
C ASN A 88 24.60 19.81 -3.65
N LYS A 89 24.86 19.56 -2.36
CA LYS A 89 26.22 19.45 -1.83
C LYS A 89 26.98 18.28 -2.45
N LEU A 90 26.39 17.09 -2.49
CA LEU A 90 27.05 15.88 -3.02
C LEU A 90 27.35 16.03 -4.52
N THR A 91 26.38 16.51 -5.28
CA THR A 91 26.57 16.78 -6.72
C THR A 91 27.62 17.86 -7.00
N LEU A 92 27.72 18.89 -6.15
CA LEU A 92 28.78 19.91 -6.26
C LEU A 92 30.18 19.33 -6.03
N VAL A 93 30.30 18.34 -5.14
CA VAL A 93 31.57 17.65 -4.84
C VAL A 93 31.92 16.60 -5.90
N GLY A 94 31.00 16.31 -6.83
CA GLY A 94 31.24 15.44 -8.00
C GLY A 94 30.63 14.05 -7.89
N TYR A 95 29.78 13.79 -6.89
CA TYR A 95 29.01 12.55 -6.84
C TYR A 95 27.86 12.58 -7.86
N GLU A 96 27.61 11.44 -8.50
CA GLU A 96 26.46 11.30 -9.38
C GLU A 96 25.15 11.40 -8.59
N ARG A 97 24.07 11.80 -9.27
CA ARG A 97 22.75 11.92 -8.61
C ARG A 97 22.30 10.60 -8.01
N GLU A 98 22.43 9.52 -8.78
CA GLU A 98 22.01 8.17 -8.37
C GLU A 98 22.78 7.70 -7.12
N GLU A 99 24.10 7.86 -7.12
CA GLU A 99 24.95 7.54 -5.96
C GLU A 99 24.60 8.40 -4.74
N SER A 100 24.30 9.69 -4.95
CA SER A 100 23.84 10.60 -3.90
C SER A 100 22.52 10.13 -3.29
N LEU A 101 21.56 9.71 -4.11
CA LEU A 101 20.29 9.17 -3.64
C LEU A 101 20.48 7.87 -2.86
N HIS A 102 21.36 6.99 -3.31
CA HIS A 102 21.67 5.77 -2.61
C HIS A 102 22.27 6.04 -1.21
N MET A 103 23.22 6.97 -1.10
CA MET A 103 23.76 7.39 0.21
C MET A 103 22.67 7.98 1.12
N MET A 104 21.78 8.81 0.57
CA MET A 104 20.66 9.39 1.32
C MET A 104 19.67 8.31 1.77
N ALA A 105 19.38 7.31 0.93
CA ALA A 105 18.52 6.18 1.27
C ALA A 105 19.11 5.31 2.39
N LEU A 106 20.43 5.11 2.41
CA LEU A 106 21.13 4.42 3.50
C LEU A 106 21.02 5.17 4.84
N VAL A 107 21.09 6.50 4.83
CA VAL A 107 20.84 7.33 6.03
C VAL A 107 19.40 7.16 6.52
N LEU A 108 18.43 7.17 5.60
CA LEU A 108 17.02 6.91 5.94
C LEU A 108 16.83 5.50 6.51
N ALA A 109 17.47 4.49 5.91
CA ALA A 109 17.43 3.11 6.37
C ALA A 109 17.98 2.97 7.80
N HIS A 110 19.08 3.69 8.11
CA HIS A 110 19.66 3.71 9.44
C HIS A 110 18.68 4.26 10.48
N GLU A 111 18.04 5.40 10.21
CA GLU A 111 17.05 5.97 11.13
C GLU A 111 15.81 5.07 11.29
N VAL A 112 15.31 4.47 10.19
CA VAL A 112 14.20 3.50 10.27
C VAL A 112 14.60 2.28 11.10
N ARG A 113 15.84 1.80 10.99
CA ARG A 113 16.35 0.69 11.80
C ARG A 113 16.37 1.05 13.28
N LEU A 114 16.84 2.24 13.65
CA LEU A 114 16.84 2.71 15.05
C LEU A 114 15.42 2.85 15.59
N MET A 115 14.53 3.46 14.80
CA MET A 115 13.10 3.59 15.11
C MET A 115 12.48 2.23 15.49
N LEU A 116 12.76 1.19 14.70
CA LEU A 116 12.25 -0.17 14.92
C LEU A 116 12.97 -0.90 16.06
N ALA A 117 14.29 -0.74 16.20
CA ALA A 117 15.08 -1.43 17.21
C ALA A 117 14.82 -0.90 18.62
N GLU A 118 14.60 0.40 18.75
CA GLU A 118 14.36 1.09 20.03
C GLU A 118 12.88 1.26 20.35
N ASP A 119 11.98 0.84 19.46
CA ASP A 119 10.52 1.05 19.56
C ASP A 119 10.16 2.51 19.84
N ARG A 120 10.78 3.42 19.07
CA ARG A 120 10.64 4.87 19.20
C ARG A 120 10.05 5.49 17.95
N PRO A 121 9.48 6.71 17.99
CA PRO A 121 9.11 7.44 16.78
C PRO A 121 10.35 7.83 15.96
N PHE A 122 10.14 8.07 14.66
CA PHE A 122 11.17 8.58 13.75
C PHE A 122 11.68 9.96 14.21
N ASP A 123 12.99 10.11 14.32
CA ASP A 123 13.64 11.35 14.74
C ASP A 123 14.10 12.14 13.51
N ASN A 124 13.32 13.18 13.19
CA ASN A 124 13.61 14.05 12.06
C ASN A 124 14.89 14.88 12.27
N GLU A 125 15.20 15.29 13.50
CA GLU A 125 16.39 16.11 13.78
C GLU A 125 17.67 15.27 13.61
N ALA A 126 17.66 14.04 14.12
CA ALA A 126 18.76 13.10 13.93
C ALA A 126 18.96 12.76 12.45
N TYR A 127 17.87 12.43 11.74
CA TYR A 127 17.88 12.16 10.30
C TYR A 127 18.47 13.33 9.49
N GLU A 128 17.98 14.54 9.74
CA GLU A 128 18.46 15.75 9.07
C GLU A 128 19.95 16.04 9.34
N SER A 129 20.41 15.77 10.57
CA SER A 129 21.82 15.90 10.93
C SER A 129 22.68 14.91 10.15
N MET A 130 22.27 13.63 10.08
CA MET A 130 22.96 12.59 9.32
C MET A 130 23.02 12.92 7.82
N LEU A 131 21.92 13.40 7.22
CA LEU A 131 21.91 13.85 5.82
C LEU A 131 22.94 14.95 5.56
N ARG A 132 23.08 15.90 6.48
CA ARG A 132 24.04 17.00 6.34
C ARG A 132 25.49 16.56 6.52
N ASN A 133 25.75 15.40 7.13
CA ASN A 133 27.10 14.85 7.32
C ASN A 133 27.59 14.00 6.14
N LEU A 134 26.72 13.59 5.21
CA LEU A 134 27.14 12.87 4.00
C LEU A 134 28.29 13.61 3.26
N PRO A 135 29.30 12.91 2.74
CA PRO A 135 29.35 11.48 2.46
C PRO A 135 29.79 10.59 3.64
N GLU A 136 29.97 11.15 4.84
CA GLU A 136 30.24 10.34 6.04
C GLU A 136 28.99 9.54 6.41
N MET A 137 29.10 8.20 6.39
CA MET A 137 28.00 7.28 6.62
C MET A 137 27.77 7.05 8.12
N PRO A 138 26.52 6.87 8.58
CA PRO A 138 26.24 6.50 9.96
C PRO A 138 26.74 5.08 10.27
N GLU A 139 27.27 4.88 11.47
CA GLU A 139 27.77 3.57 11.98
C GLU A 139 26.66 2.67 12.51
#